data_AF-A0A6V7HT39-F1
#
_entry.id   AF-A0A6V7HT39-F1
#
_cell.length_a   1.000
_cell.length_b   1.000
_cell.length_c   1.000
_cell.angle_alpha   90.00
_cell.angle_beta   90.00
_cell.angle_gamma   90.00
#
_symmetry.space_group_name_H-M   'P 1'
#
loop_
_entity.id
_entity.type
_entity.pdbx_description
1 polymer ?
#
loop_
_entity_poly.entity_id
_entity_poly.type
_entity_poly.pdbx_seq_one_letter_code
_entity_poly.pdbx_strand_id
1 'polypeptide(L)'
;YGTNDTIASILSSASQHFSTPALVQKFEKFVTDNGDKLESIRPQLNTALDLAKFELNWYNANSRAIAEWIKIYNERVEETTTAGNDISTVDFDRPPATPAPPDAEQWRLPGDVIPKKYAIKVTPYLGPKDFTFDGVVSIVASVVKSVDTIVMNTNELEYVSIDCSVNGKKVEVKSHKVDKDYQRLEILLGAPLPVQAELVIDIEYKGTLNTAMKGFYRSSYKDDKNQT
;
A
#
# COMPACT_ATOMS: atom_id res chain seq x y z
N TYR A 1 7.87 -22.07 -15.70
CA TYR A 1 7.33 -21.27 -14.60
C TYR A 1 6.98 -22.24 -13.50
N GLY A 2 7.95 -22.52 -12.64
CA GLY A 2 7.91 -23.66 -11.73
C GLY A 2 7.46 -23.25 -10.33
N THR A 3 6.93 -24.21 -9.58
CA THR A 3 6.49 -24.09 -8.18
C THR A 3 7.59 -23.57 -7.24
N ASN A 4 8.86 -23.85 -7.55
CA ASN A 4 10.00 -23.34 -6.81
C ASN A 4 10.21 -21.82 -6.96
N ASP A 5 9.79 -21.21 -8.07
CA ASP A 5 9.87 -19.75 -8.28
C ASP A 5 8.86 -19.03 -7.36
N THR A 6 7.71 -19.65 -7.11
CA THR A 6 6.68 -19.16 -6.18
C THR A 6 7.16 -19.23 -4.73
N ILE A 7 7.78 -20.33 -4.31
CA ILE A 7 8.36 -20.45 -2.96
C ILE A 7 9.50 -19.44 -2.77
N ALA A 8 10.38 -19.30 -3.76
CA ALA A 8 11.49 -18.35 -3.69
C ALA A 8 11.00 -16.89 -3.60
N SER A 9 9.95 -16.51 -4.33
CA SER A 9 9.39 -15.17 -4.26
C SER A 9 8.70 -14.88 -2.92
N ILE A 10 7.96 -15.84 -2.36
CA ILE A 10 7.33 -15.73 -1.03
C ILE A 10 8.40 -15.59 0.07
N LEU A 11 9.43 -16.44 0.06
CA LEU A 11 10.51 -16.38 1.06
C LEU A 11 11.33 -15.10 0.93
N SER A 12 11.60 -14.64 -0.30
CA SER A 12 12.27 -13.37 -0.55
C SER A 12 11.45 -12.21 0.03
N SER A 13 10.15 -12.12 -0.26
CA SER A 13 9.28 -11.09 0.29
C SER A 13 9.18 -11.15 1.80
N ALA A 14 9.01 -12.34 2.40
CA ALA A 14 8.94 -12.48 3.84
C ALA A 14 10.26 -12.06 4.53
N SER A 15 11.41 -12.40 3.95
CA SER A 15 12.73 -12.05 4.49
C SER A 15 13.00 -10.54 4.57
N GLN A 16 12.37 -9.75 3.71
CA GLN A 16 12.47 -8.28 3.73
C GLN A 16 11.83 -7.65 4.98
N HIS A 17 11.02 -8.43 5.70
CA HIS A 17 10.22 -7.99 6.86
C HIS A 17 10.59 -8.75 8.14
N PHE A 18 11.68 -9.51 8.18
CA PHE A 18 12.06 -10.28 9.37
C PHE A 18 12.94 -9.47 10.31
N SER A 19 12.28 -8.79 11.25
CA SER A 19 12.91 -8.27 12.45
C SER A 19 13.31 -9.41 13.40
N THR A 20 14.51 -9.38 13.98
CA THR A 20 14.94 -10.37 15.00
C THR A 20 14.75 -9.82 16.42
N PRO A 21 14.60 -10.68 17.45
CA PRO A 21 14.51 -10.22 18.84
C PRO A 21 15.67 -9.30 19.24
N ALA A 22 16.89 -9.63 18.83
CA ALA A 22 18.08 -8.85 19.13
C ALA A 22 18.09 -7.48 18.41
N LEU A 23 17.58 -7.40 17.17
CA LEU A 23 17.46 -6.15 16.44
C LEU A 23 16.38 -5.24 17.04
N VAL A 24 15.21 -5.79 17.37
CA VAL A 24 14.13 -5.06 18.02
C VAL A 24 14.59 -4.50 19.37
N GLN A 25 15.27 -5.30 20.19
CA GLN A 25 15.81 -4.84 21.48
C GLN A 25 16.90 -3.77 21.32
N LYS A 26 17.80 -3.90 20.34
CA LYS A 26 18.80 -2.86 20.05
C LYS A 26 18.14 -1.55 19.63
N PHE A 27 17.06 -1.63 18.85
CA PHE A 27 16.33 -0.45 18.41
C PHE A 27 15.55 0.21 19.57
N GLU A 28 14.86 -0.58 20.38
CA GLU A 28 14.20 -0.10 21.60
C GLU A 28 15.19 0.61 22.52
N LYS A 29 16.34 -0.03 22.77
CA LYS A 29 17.41 0.58 23.56
C LYS A 29 17.92 1.89 22.94
N PHE A 30 18.11 1.94 21.62
CA PHE A 30 18.53 3.16 20.94
C PHE A 30 17.52 4.31 21.13
N VAL A 31 16.21 4.02 21.01
CA VAL A 31 15.14 5.01 21.22
C VAL A 31 15.12 5.50 22.67
N THR A 32 15.28 4.59 23.65
CA THR A 32 15.33 4.95 25.07
C THR A 32 16.57 5.77 25.42
N ASP A 33 17.75 5.32 24.99
CA ASP A 33 19.04 5.95 25.34
C ASP A 33 19.21 7.36 24.71
N ASN A 34 18.46 7.67 23.65
CA ASN A 34 18.56 8.94 22.91
C ASN A 34 17.27 9.79 22.98
N GLY A 35 16.33 9.44 23.86
CA GLY A 35 15.01 10.06 23.94
C GLY A 35 15.04 11.59 23.93
N ASP A 36 15.83 12.21 24.82
CA ASP A 36 15.88 13.67 24.98
C ASP A 36 16.42 14.40 23.74
N LYS A 37 17.29 13.73 22.96
CA LYS A 37 17.91 14.30 21.76
C LYS A 37 17.06 14.15 20.51
N LEU A 38 16.08 13.25 20.54
CA LEU A 38 15.25 12.85 19.39
C LEU A 38 13.77 13.17 19.60
N GLU A 39 13.43 14.04 20.56
CA GLU A 39 12.03 14.43 20.87
C GLU A 39 11.22 14.82 19.63
N SER A 40 11.80 15.61 18.72
CA SER A 40 11.13 16.07 17.50
C SER A 40 10.79 14.96 16.50
N ILE A 41 11.46 13.81 16.58
CA ILE A 41 11.24 12.64 15.71
C ILE A 41 10.77 11.39 16.46
N ARG A 42 10.48 11.51 17.77
CA ARG A 42 10.09 10.39 18.63
C ARG A 42 8.84 9.65 18.12
N PRO A 43 7.79 10.32 17.61
CA PRO A 43 6.64 9.61 17.05
C PRO A 43 7.03 8.66 15.90
N GLN A 44 7.87 9.12 14.98
CA GLN A 44 8.33 8.34 13.83
C GLN A 44 9.20 7.14 14.26
N LEU A 45 10.04 7.33 15.28
CA LEU A 45 10.86 6.26 15.85
C LEU A 45 10.01 5.21 16.55
N ASN A 46 8.97 5.61 17.29
CA ASN A 46 8.02 4.70 17.93
C ASN A 46 7.23 3.90 16.89
N THR A 47 6.72 4.56 15.84
CA THR A 47 6.05 3.86 14.73
C THR A 47 6.96 2.81 14.08
N ALA A 48 8.23 3.15 13.85
CA ALA A 48 9.20 2.20 13.30
C ALA A 48 9.49 1.05 14.27
N LEU A 49 9.56 1.31 15.58
CA LEU A 49 9.77 0.27 16.60
C LEU A 49 8.56 -0.65 16.72
N ASP A 50 7.35 -0.09 16.67
CA ASP A 50 6.09 -0.84 16.71
C ASP A 50 5.95 -1.74 15.48
N LEU A 51 6.35 -1.25 14.30
CA LEU A 51 6.41 -2.07 13.08
C LEU A 51 7.38 -3.24 13.24
N ALA A 52 8.59 -3.00 13.76
CA ALA A 52 9.58 -4.05 13.97
C ALA A 52 9.12 -5.11 15.00
N LYS A 53 8.43 -4.67 16.07
CA LYS A 53 7.78 -5.55 17.06
C LYS A 53 6.66 -6.38 16.42
N PHE A 54 5.82 -5.74 15.61
CA PHE A 54 4.75 -6.40 14.87
C PHE A 54 5.31 -7.49 13.94
N GLU A 55 6.31 -7.16 13.13
CA GLU A 55 6.99 -8.10 12.23
C GLU A 55 7.56 -9.32 12.96
N LEU A 56 8.23 -9.11 14.10
CA LEU A 56 8.76 -10.20 14.92
C LEU A 56 7.63 -11.09 15.50
N ASN A 57 6.57 -10.48 16.02
CA ASN A 57 5.42 -11.21 16.56
C ASN A 57 4.72 -12.02 15.46
N TRP A 58 4.55 -11.43 14.29
CA TRP A 58 4.01 -12.09 13.12
C TRP A 58 4.83 -13.32 12.72
N TYR A 59 6.15 -13.17 12.64
CA TYR A 59 7.06 -14.29 12.35
C TYR A 59 6.91 -15.40 13.38
N ASN A 60 6.93 -15.07 14.68
CA ASN A 60 6.79 -16.06 15.75
C ASN A 60 5.45 -16.80 15.68
N ALA A 61 4.37 -16.10 15.32
CA ALA A 61 3.04 -16.68 15.22
C ALA A 61 2.85 -17.57 13.96
N ASN A 62 3.45 -17.20 12.83
CA ASN A 62 3.11 -17.79 11.53
C ASN A 62 4.21 -18.67 10.93
N SER A 63 5.48 -18.45 11.28
CA SER A 63 6.63 -19.15 10.65
C SER A 63 6.53 -20.67 10.76
N ARG A 64 6.08 -21.19 11.90
CA ARG A 64 5.88 -22.62 12.11
C ARG A 64 4.83 -23.20 11.16
N ALA A 65 3.66 -22.57 11.07
CA ALA A 65 2.59 -23.03 10.21
C ALA A 65 2.99 -22.98 8.72
N ILE A 66 3.75 -21.95 8.33
CA ILE A 66 4.31 -21.84 6.98
C ILE A 66 5.35 -22.94 6.71
N ALA A 67 6.26 -23.19 7.65
CA ALA A 67 7.25 -24.25 7.53
C ALA A 67 6.61 -25.64 7.44
N GLU A 68 5.58 -25.90 8.25
CA GLU A 68 4.78 -27.12 8.20
C GLU A 68 4.04 -27.25 6.85
N TRP A 69 3.48 -26.15 6.33
CA TRP A 69 2.85 -26.13 5.00
C TRP A 69 3.85 -26.44 3.88
N ILE A 70 5.03 -25.82 3.87
CA ILE A 70 6.09 -26.11 2.87
C ILE A 70 6.49 -27.58 2.93
N LYS A 71 6.63 -28.14 4.14
CA LYS A 71 6.96 -29.55 4.33
C LYS A 71 5.90 -30.47 3.70
N ILE A 72 4.63 -30.25 4.04
CA ILE A 72 3.51 -31.04 3.51
C ILE A 72 3.41 -30.91 1.98
N TYR A 73 3.64 -29.71 1.46
CA TYR A 73 3.65 -29.45 0.02
C TYR A 73 4.71 -30.30 -0.70
N ASN A 74 5.95 -30.27 -0.21
CA ASN A 74 7.05 -31.02 -0.81
C ASN A 74 6.83 -32.53 -0.73
N GLU A 75 6.39 -33.05 0.43
CA GLU A 75 6.10 -34.47 0.63
C GLU A 75 5.03 -34.97 -0.37
N ARG A 76 4.00 -34.17 -0.65
CA ARG A 76 2.89 -34.54 -1.55
C ARG A 76 3.21 -34.39 -3.03
N VAL A 77 4.10 -33.46 -3.40
CA VAL A 77 4.64 -33.35 -4.77
C VAL A 77 5.51 -34.57 -5.10
N GLU A 78 6.29 -35.08 -4.14
CA GLU A 78 7.09 -36.30 -4.31
C GLU A 78 6.20 -37.56 -4.48
N GLU A 79 5.11 -37.67 -3.73
CA GLU A 79 4.13 -38.77 -3.86
C GLU A 79 3.38 -38.74 -5.20
N THR A 80 3.00 -37.57 -5.73
CA THR A 80 2.26 -37.45 -7.00
C THR A 80 3.13 -37.66 -8.24
N THR A 81 4.44 -37.36 -8.16
CA THR A 81 5.39 -37.64 -9.25
C THR A 81 5.58 -39.15 -9.49
N THR A 82 5.24 -39.99 -8.50
CA THR A 82 5.34 -41.45 -8.57
C THR A 82 4.03 -42.12 -9.04
N ALA A 83 2.88 -41.42 -8.99
CA ALA A 83 1.56 -42.02 -9.20
C ALA A 83 0.85 -41.66 -10.53
N GLY A 84 1.45 -40.84 -11.40
CA GLY A 84 0.99 -40.66 -12.79
C GLY A 84 -0.44 -40.15 -12.99
N ASN A 85 -1.04 -39.45 -12.01
CA ASN A 85 -2.39 -38.89 -12.14
C ASN A 85 -2.33 -37.38 -12.44
N ASP A 86 -3.19 -36.96 -13.37
CA ASP A 86 -3.35 -35.60 -13.91
C ASP A 86 -4.07 -34.67 -12.90
N ILE A 87 -3.54 -33.47 -12.65
CA ILE A 87 -3.84 -32.64 -11.47
C ILE A 87 -4.35 -31.24 -11.88
N SER A 88 -5.56 -31.16 -12.41
CA SER A 88 -6.16 -29.89 -12.85
C SER A 88 -7.28 -29.33 -11.94
N THR A 89 -7.50 -29.88 -10.74
CA THR A 89 -8.67 -29.50 -9.92
C THR A 89 -8.41 -29.20 -8.44
N VAL A 90 -7.20 -28.89 -8.02
CA VAL A 90 -6.96 -28.44 -6.64
C VAL A 90 -6.19 -27.13 -6.65
N ASP A 91 -6.79 -26.09 -6.09
CA ASP A 91 -6.20 -24.75 -5.98
C ASP A 91 -5.11 -24.76 -4.89
N PHE A 92 -3.91 -25.20 -5.28
CA PHE A 92 -2.75 -25.38 -4.41
C PHE A 92 -1.92 -24.10 -4.19
N ASP A 93 -2.26 -22.99 -4.85
CA ASP A 93 -1.49 -21.74 -4.83
C ASP A 93 -1.82 -20.83 -3.63
N ARG A 94 -2.77 -21.21 -2.77
CA ARG A 94 -3.17 -20.36 -1.64
C ARG A 94 -2.39 -20.71 -0.36
N PRO A 95 -1.42 -19.90 0.07
CA PRO A 95 -0.82 -20.07 1.40
C PRO A 95 -1.89 -19.94 2.50
N PRO A 96 -1.67 -20.53 3.68
CA PRO A 96 -2.57 -20.35 4.82
C PRO A 96 -2.77 -18.85 5.04
N ALA A 97 -4.04 -18.44 5.15
CA ALA A 97 -4.38 -17.04 5.32
C ALA A 97 -3.73 -16.55 6.61
N THR A 98 -2.72 -15.71 6.45
CA THR A 98 -2.15 -14.91 7.53
C THR A 98 -3.29 -14.26 8.31
N PRO A 99 -3.43 -14.48 9.63
CA PRO A 99 -4.41 -13.75 10.41
C PRO A 99 -4.08 -12.27 10.29
N ALA A 100 -5.02 -11.52 9.73
CA ALA A 100 -4.88 -10.08 9.59
C ALA A 100 -4.72 -9.49 11.00
N PRO A 101 -3.88 -8.45 11.20
CA PRO A 101 -3.81 -7.78 12.49
C PRO A 101 -5.20 -7.38 13.00
N PRO A 102 -5.43 -7.28 14.32
CA PRO A 102 -6.75 -7.01 14.91
C PRO A 102 -7.47 -5.76 14.40
N ASP A 103 -6.73 -4.84 13.77
CA ASP A 103 -7.17 -3.59 13.16
C ASP A 103 -7.02 -3.57 11.63
N ALA A 104 -6.62 -4.67 10.98
CA ALA A 104 -6.34 -4.72 9.54
C ALA A 104 -7.52 -4.29 8.67
N GLU A 105 -8.74 -4.54 9.12
CA GLU A 105 -9.95 -4.06 8.46
C GLU A 105 -10.03 -2.53 8.46
N GLN A 106 -9.53 -1.86 9.50
CA GLN A 106 -9.49 -0.40 9.59
C GLN A 106 -8.50 0.19 8.60
N TRP A 107 -7.43 -0.53 8.25
CA TRP A 107 -6.40 -0.11 7.28
C TRP A 107 -6.76 -0.38 5.81
N ARG A 108 -7.74 -1.25 5.54
CA ARG A 108 -8.21 -1.57 4.18
C ARG A 108 -9.22 -0.54 3.68
N LEU A 109 -9.14 -0.18 2.40
CA LEU A 109 -10.18 0.63 1.77
C LEU A 109 -11.52 -0.14 1.72
N PRO A 110 -12.66 0.57 1.80
CA PRO A 110 -13.97 -0.03 1.54
C PRO A 110 -14.03 -0.66 0.15
N GLY A 111 -14.74 -1.78 0.04
CA GLY A 111 -14.90 -2.51 -1.23
C GLY A 111 -16.06 -1.99 -2.08
N ASP A 112 -16.53 -0.76 -1.85
CA ASP A 112 -17.84 -0.27 -2.32
C ASP A 112 -17.76 0.37 -3.71
N VAL A 113 -16.56 0.83 -4.08
CA VAL A 113 -16.21 1.43 -5.37
C VAL A 113 -14.98 0.73 -5.91
N ILE A 114 -15.10 0.14 -7.11
CA ILE A 114 -14.03 -0.64 -7.73
C ILE A 114 -13.49 0.11 -8.96
N PRO A 115 -12.25 0.63 -8.92
CA PRO A 115 -11.67 1.31 -10.06
C PRO A 115 -11.44 0.35 -11.23
N LYS A 116 -11.60 0.87 -12.45
CA LYS A 116 -11.47 0.14 -13.72
C LYS A 116 -10.38 0.71 -14.61
N LYS A 117 -10.23 2.04 -14.63
CA LYS A 117 -9.25 2.72 -15.47
C LYS A 117 -8.79 4.01 -14.81
N TYR A 118 -7.51 4.32 -15.01
CA TYR A 118 -6.91 5.60 -14.65
C TYR A 118 -6.35 6.25 -15.91
N ALA A 119 -6.65 7.53 -16.12
CA ALA A 119 -5.93 8.40 -17.03
C ALA A 119 -5.17 9.41 -16.18
N ILE A 120 -3.84 9.33 -16.21
CA ILE A 120 -2.96 10.12 -15.33
C ILE A 120 -2.07 10.99 -16.20
N LYS A 121 -2.01 12.29 -15.87
CA LYS A 121 -1.04 13.24 -16.42
C LYS A 121 -0.31 13.89 -15.25
N VAL A 122 1.02 13.92 -15.32
CA VAL A 122 1.86 14.57 -14.32
C VAL A 122 2.78 15.56 -15.03
N THR A 123 2.85 16.78 -14.54
CA THR A 123 3.72 17.85 -15.05
C THR A 123 4.74 18.19 -13.95
N PRO A 124 5.96 17.64 -14.02
CA PRO A 124 7.00 17.95 -13.05
C PRO A 124 7.65 19.29 -13.32
N TYR A 125 7.99 20.00 -12.25
CA TYR A 125 8.81 21.20 -12.27
C TYR A 125 10.13 20.91 -11.57
N LEU A 126 11.24 21.02 -12.33
CA LEU A 126 12.61 20.73 -11.87
C LEU A 126 13.44 22.01 -11.77
N GLY A 127 12.81 23.13 -11.42
CA GLY A 127 13.47 24.43 -11.38
C GLY A 127 14.40 24.57 -10.16
N PRO A 128 15.40 25.48 -10.19
CA PRO A 128 16.33 25.68 -9.08
C PRO A 128 15.67 26.04 -7.73
N LYS A 129 14.41 26.50 -7.76
CA LYS A 129 13.64 26.92 -6.57
C LYS A 129 12.35 26.13 -6.33
N ASP A 130 11.86 25.40 -7.34
CA ASP A 130 10.56 24.73 -7.28
C ASP A 130 10.69 23.29 -7.77
N PHE A 131 10.68 22.37 -6.81
CA PHE A 131 10.68 20.93 -7.03
C PHE A 131 9.30 20.38 -6.67
N THR A 132 8.36 20.67 -7.54
CA THR A 132 6.94 20.35 -7.38
C THR A 132 6.43 19.66 -8.63
N PHE A 133 5.17 19.23 -8.58
CA PHE A 133 4.48 18.75 -9.77
C PHE A 133 3.00 19.05 -9.66
N ASP A 134 2.38 19.28 -10.81
CA ASP A 134 0.93 19.27 -10.96
C ASP A 134 0.50 17.90 -11.51
N GLY A 135 -0.60 17.38 -11.01
CA GLY A 135 -1.20 16.13 -11.41
C GLY A 135 -2.66 16.31 -11.81
N VAL A 136 -3.06 15.59 -12.84
CA VAL A 136 -4.47 15.41 -13.20
C VAL A 136 -4.72 13.91 -13.31
N VAL A 137 -5.74 13.43 -12.61
CA VAL A 137 -6.19 12.04 -12.72
C VAL A 137 -7.68 11.98 -12.99
N SER A 138 -8.05 11.16 -13.96
CA SER A 138 -9.43 10.74 -14.20
C SER A 138 -9.55 9.25 -13.89
N ILE A 139 -10.42 8.91 -12.95
CA ILE A 139 -10.62 7.54 -12.45
C ILE A 139 -12.01 7.07 -12.88
N VAL A 140 -12.07 6.07 -13.74
CA VAL A 140 -13.32 5.37 -14.06
C VAL A 140 -13.48 4.20 -13.09
N ALA A 141 -14.62 4.10 -12.43
CA ALA A 141 -14.92 3.11 -11.41
C ALA A 141 -16.36 2.59 -11.51
N SER A 142 -16.61 1.42 -10.92
CA SER A 142 -17.94 0.83 -10.78
C SER A 142 -18.38 0.85 -9.33
N VAL A 143 -19.59 1.34 -9.07
CA VAL A 143 -20.22 1.30 -7.74
C VAL A 143 -20.80 -0.10 -7.51
N VAL A 144 -20.32 -0.83 -6.51
CA VAL A 144 -20.83 -2.18 -6.19
C VAL A 144 -21.78 -2.21 -5.01
N LYS A 145 -21.74 -1.17 -4.16
CA LYS A 145 -22.70 -0.93 -3.07
C LYS A 145 -23.11 0.54 -3.06
N SER A 146 -24.34 0.81 -2.65
CA SER A 146 -24.81 2.20 -2.52
C SER A 146 -23.91 2.97 -1.56
N VAL A 147 -23.39 4.10 -1.99
CA VAL A 147 -22.35 4.84 -1.26
C VAL A 147 -22.51 6.35 -1.46
N ASP A 148 -22.34 7.13 -0.40
CA ASP A 148 -22.31 8.60 -0.44
C ASP A 148 -20.92 9.19 -0.20
N THR A 149 -19.97 8.35 0.20
CA THR A 149 -18.59 8.75 0.50
C THR A 149 -17.62 7.87 -0.26
N ILE A 150 -16.86 8.46 -1.18
CA ILE A 150 -15.80 7.74 -1.90
C ILE A 150 -14.52 7.84 -1.08
N VAL A 151 -13.88 6.70 -0.82
CA VAL A 151 -12.62 6.62 -0.05
C VAL A 151 -11.52 6.07 -0.91
N MET A 152 -10.38 6.76 -0.97
CA MET A 152 -9.19 6.32 -1.71
C MET A 152 -7.91 6.69 -0.97
N ASN A 153 -6.78 6.09 -1.35
CA ASN A 153 -5.50 6.41 -0.72
C ASN A 153 -4.99 7.78 -1.17
N THR A 154 -4.37 8.52 -0.25
CA THR A 154 -3.65 9.77 -0.51
C THR A 154 -2.49 9.92 0.46
N ASN A 155 -1.38 10.49 0.00
CA ASN A 155 -0.31 10.91 0.89
C ASN A 155 0.39 12.14 0.32
N GLU A 156 0.54 13.19 1.13
CA GLU A 156 1.31 14.41 0.80
C GLU A 156 0.89 15.10 -0.52
N LEU A 157 -0.41 15.10 -0.85
CA LEU A 157 -0.98 15.81 -2.00
C LEU A 157 -1.88 16.97 -1.54
N GLU A 158 -1.89 18.04 -2.32
CA GLU A 158 -2.80 19.18 -2.19
C GLU A 158 -3.83 19.12 -3.32
N TYR A 159 -5.11 19.26 -3.01
CA TYR A 159 -6.20 19.13 -3.99
C TYR A 159 -6.65 20.50 -4.50
N VAL A 160 -6.57 20.71 -5.80
CA VAL A 160 -7.02 21.94 -6.48
C VAL A 160 -8.50 21.84 -6.84
N SER A 161 -8.91 20.71 -7.41
CA SER A 161 -10.30 20.42 -7.73
C SER A 161 -10.58 18.92 -7.62
N ILE A 162 -11.83 18.61 -7.26
CA ILE A 162 -12.37 17.25 -7.22
C ILE A 162 -13.78 17.34 -7.81
N ASP A 163 -13.96 16.72 -8.96
CA ASP A 163 -15.23 16.62 -9.64
C ASP A 163 -15.63 15.14 -9.78
N CYS A 164 -16.93 14.87 -9.67
CA CYS A 164 -17.46 13.53 -9.83
C CYS A 164 -18.61 13.56 -10.85
N SER A 165 -18.70 12.52 -11.67
CA SER A 165 -19.84 12.30 -12.53
C SER A 165 -20.27 10.84 -12.51
N VAL A 166 -21.58 10.62 -12.70
CA VAL A 166 -22.19 9.30 -12.71
C VAL A 166 -23.02 9.14 -13.97
N ASN A 167 -22.74 8.08 -14.75
CA ASN A 167 -23.37 7.84 -16.04
C ASN A 167 -23.34 9.10 -16.95
N GLY A 168 -22.20 9.82 -16.92
CA GLY A 168 -21.99 11.06 -17.67
C GLY A 168 -22.65 12.32 -17.11
N LYS A 169 -23.33 12.25 -15.95
CA LYS A 169 -23.96 13.41 -15.30
C LYS A 169 -23.15 13.85 -14.08
N LYS A 170 -22.83 15.14 -13.99
CA LYS A 170 -22.13 15.70 -12.83
C LYS A 170 -22.94 15.45 -11.55
N VAL A 171 -22.27 14.99 -10.50
CA VAL A 171 -22.85 14.87 -9.15
C VAL A 171 -22.22 15.93 -8.25
N GLU A 172 -22.97 16.37 -7.25
CA GLU A 172 -22.48 17.33 -6.27
C GLU A 172 -21.44 16.66 -5.35
N VAL A 173 -20.30 17.33 -5.18
CA VAL A 173 -19.32 17.03 -4.14
C VAL A 173 -19.52 18.05 -3.03
N LYS A 174 -19.94 17.60 -1.84
CA LYS A 174 -20.19 18.46 -0.69
C LYS A 174 -18.91 18.91 -0.02
N SER A 175 -17.97 17.99 0.15
CA SER A 175 -16.68 18.24 0.79
C SER A 175 -15.71 17.11 0.49
N HIS A 176 -14.43 17.35 0.80
CA HIS A 176 -13.43 16.31 0.90
C HIS A 176 -12.60 16.51 2.17
N LYS A 177 -12.02 15.44 2.70
CA LYS A 177 -11.07 15.51 3.82
C LYS A 177 -9.93 14.51 3.62
N VAL A 178 -8.78 14.85 4.17
CA VAL A 178 -7.61 13.96 4.23
C VAL A 178 -7.46 13.43 5.65
N ASP A 179 -7.56 12.11 5.79
CA ASP A 179 -7.16 11.38 6.98
C ASP A 179 -5.67 11.02 6.83
N LYS A 180 -4.82 11.64 7.66
CA LYS A 180 -3.37 11.45 7.61
C LYS A 180 -2.91 10.17 8.28
N ASP A 181 -3.67 9.67 9.25
CA ASP A 181 -3.30 8.48 10.02
C ASP A 181 -3.49 7.24 9.14
N TYR A 182 -4.61 7.18 8.41
CA TYR A 182 -4.91 6.10 7.46
C TYR A 182 -4.48 6.39 6.02
N GLN A 183 -3.96 7.59 5.75
CA GLN A 183 -3.55 8.04 4.41
C GLN A 183 -4.69 7.94 3.39
N ARG A 184 -5.83 8.56 3.70
CA ARG A 184 -7.07 8.49 2.90
C ARG A 184 -7.62 9.84 2.52
N LEU A 185 -8.09 9.93 1.29
CA LEU A 185 -8.98 10.98 0.82
C LEU A 185 -10.41 10.45 0.91
N GLU A 186 -11.25 11.15 1.65
CA GLU A 186 -12.69 10.89 1.70
C GLU A 186 -13.42 12.03 0.99
N ILE A 187 -14.24 11.68 -0.02
CA ILE A 187 -15.01 12.61 -0.83
C ILE A 187 -16.49 12.39 -0.51
N LEU A 188 -17.14 13.36 0.12
CA LEU A 188 -18.56 13.31 0.47
C LEU A 188 -19.41 13.85 -0.68
N LEU A 189 -20.40 13.08 -1.11
CA LEU A 189 -21.29 13.41 -2.22
C LEU A 189 -22.62 14.03 -1.73
N GLY A 190 -23.29 14.75 -2.63
CA GLY A 190 -24.60 15.34 -2.39
C GLY A 190 -25.69 14.32 -2.07
N ALA A 191 -25.64 13.17 -2.75
CA ALA A 191 -26.57 12.06 -2.62
C ALA A 191 -25.86 10.71 -2.82
N PRO A 192 -26.39 9.60 -2.26
CA PRO A 192 -25.87 8.27 -2.47
C PRO A 192 -25.90 7.86 -3.94
N LEU A 193 -24.84 7.21 -4.41
CA LEU A 193 -24.74 6.66 -5.75
C LEU A 193 -25.44 5.30 -5.84
N PRO A 194 -26.17 5.02 -6.93
CA PRO A 194 -26.81 3.73 -7.11
C PRO A 194 -25.80 2.62 -7.43
N VAL A 195 -26.17 1.39 -7.08
CA VAL A 195 -25.40 0.19 -7.43
C VAL A 195 -25.30 0.04 -8.95
N GLN A 196 -24.18 -0.49 -9.44
CA GLN A 196 -23.82 -0.65 -10.86
C GLN A 196 -23.62 0.66 -11.64
N ALA A 197 -23.65 1.82 -10.98
CA ALA A 197 -23.39 3.08 -11.64
C ALA A 197 -21.94 3.18 -12.13
N GLU A 198 -21.75 3.76 -13.31
CA GLU A 198 -20.43 4.13 -13.83
C GLU A 198 -20.05 5.48 -13.24
N LEU A 199 -19.01 5.48 -12.41
CA LEU A 199 -18.48 6.65 -11.71
C LEU A 199 -17.20 7.12 -12.41
N VAL A 200 -17.10 8.42 -12.63
CA VAL A 200 -15.85 9.09 -13.04
C VAL A 200 -15.49 10.11 -11.97
N ILE A 201 -14.24 10.04 -11.50
CA ILE A 201 -13.67 10.96 -10.50
C ILE A 201 -12.51 11.70 -11.17
N ASP A 202 -12.65 13.00 -11.35
CA ASP A 202 -11.63 13.86 -11.93
C ASP A 202 -11.00 14.69 -10.81
N ILE A 203 -9.68 14.61 -10.66
CA ILE A 203 -8.94 15.27 -9.60
C ILE A 203 -7.75 16.03 -10.19
N GLU A 204 -7.67 17.32 -9.90
CA GLU A 204 -6.46 18.11 -10.07
C GLU A 204 -5.77 18.28 -8.73
N TYR A 205 -4.47 18.00 -8.70
CA TYR A 205 -3.70 17.99 -7.45
C TYR A 205 -2.28 18.50 -7.66
N LYS A 206 -1.64 18.88 -6.57
CA LYS A 206 -0.23 19.27 -6.51
C LYS A 206 0.51 18.39 -5.54
N GLY A 207 1.81 18.25 -5.76
CA GLY A 207 2.70 17.61 -4.82
C GLY A 207 4.12 18.16 -4.88
N THR A 208 4.94 17.73 -3.92
CA THR A 208 6.36 18.08 -3.84
C THR A 208 7.21 16.89 -4.25
N LEU A 209 8.24 17.13 -5.06
CA LEU A 209 9.26 16.12 -5.34
C LEU A 209 10.18 16.01 -4.12
N ASN A 210 9.85 15.07 -3.23
CA ASN A 210 10.55 14.86 -1.98
C ASN A 210 11.97 14.30 -2.19
N THR A 211 12.76 14.27 -1.12
CA THR A 211 14.10 13.65 -1.06
C THR A 211 14.13 12.38 -0.23
N ALA A 212 12.95 11.86 0.16
CA ALA A 212 12.81 10.68 1.01
C ALA A 212 12.88 9.36 0.23
N MET A 213 13.13 9.42 -1.09
CA MET A 213 13.22 8.25 -1.99
C MET A 213 11.96 7.37 -1.99
N LYS A 214 10.79 7.98 -1.75
CA LYS A 214 9.49 7.31 -1.74
C LYS A 214 8.50 8.08 -2.62
N GLY A 215 7.64 7.37 -3.34
CA GLY A 215 6.68 7.99 -4.25
C GLY A 215 7.34 8.67 -5.44
N PHE A 216 6.87 9.88 -5.79
CA PHE A 216 7.48 10.69 -6.85
C PHE A 216 8.49 11.66 -6.24
N TYR A 217 9.79 11.41 -6.48
CA TYR A 217 10.89 12.07 -5.77
C TYR A 217 11.94 12.63 -6.74
N ARG A 218 12.79 13.53 -6.24
CA ARG A 218 13.94 14.07 -6.99
C ARG A 218 15.23 13.39 -6.57
N SER A 219 16.14 13.24 -7.52
CA SER A 219 17.54 12.89 -7.28
C SER A 219 18.46 13.84 -8.06
N SER A 220 19.72 13.91 -7.66
CA SER A 220 20.75 14.66 -8.37
C SER A 220 21.99 13.81 -8.58
N TYR A 221 22.72 14.09 -9.65
CA TYR A 221 24.04 13.52 -9.93
C TYR A 221 24.99 14.65 -10.30
N LYS A 222 26.29 14.38 -10.24
CA LYS A 222 27.30 15.30 -10.76
C LYS A 222 27.73 14.86 -12.14
N ASP A 223 27.84 15.80 -13.06
CA ASP A 223 28.40 15.56 -14.39
C ASP A 223 29.92 15.33 -14.33
N ASP A 224 30.52 15.04 -15.49
CA ASP A 224 31.96 14.82 -15.63
C ASP A 224 32.81 16.05 -15.26
N LYS A 225 32.19 17.23 -15.15
CA LYS A 225 32.81 18.49 -14.71
C LYS A 225 32.54 18.78 -13.23
N ASN A 226 31.99 17.80 -12.49
CA ASN A 226 31.65 17.88 -11.07
C ASN A 226 30.56 18.93 -10.77
N GLN A 227 29.72 19.27 -11.75
CA GLN A 227 28.58 20.18 -11.65
C GLN A 227 27.29 19.38 -11.40
N THR A 228 26.43 19.89 -10.52
CA THR A 228 25.13 19.29 -10.18
C THR A 228 24.02 19.87 -11.05
#